data_AF-A0A2G6CCM7-F1
#
_entry.id   AF-A0A2G6CCM7-F1
#
_cell.length_a   1.000
_cell.length_b   1.000
_cell.length_c   1.000
_cell.angle_alpha   90.00
_cell.angle_beta   90.00
_cell.angle_gamma   90.00
#
_symmetry.space_group_name_H-M   'P 1'
#
loop_
_entity.id
_entity.type
_entity.pdbx_description
1 polymer ?
#
loop_
_entity_poly.entity_id
_entity_poly.type
_entity_poly.pdbx_seq_one_letter_code
_entity_poly.pdbx_strand_id
1 'polypeptide(L)' 'MTEDKLAEIGEDRSLLLVDDDEPFLRRLSRAMAKRGFQPEMAESVAAGKALA' A
#
# COMPACT_ATOMS: atom_id res chain seq x y z
N MET A 1 -9.12 -12.08 21.03
CA MET A 1 -8.67 -11.99 19.63
C MET A 1 -9.68 -11.12 18.93
N THR A 2 -9.38 -9.84 18.71
CA THR A 2 -10.23 -8.98 17.89
C THR A 2 -10.24 -9.58 16.49
N GLU A 3 -11.37 -10.16 16.10
CA GLU A 3 -11.61 -10.50 14.71
C GLU A 3 -11.66 -9.18 13.96
N ASP A 4 -10.50 -8.77 13.43
CA ASP A 4 -10.44 -7.78 12.37
C ASP A 4 -11.24 -8.38 11.20
N LYS A 5 -12.55 -8.11 11.18
CA LYS A 5 -13.32 -8.13 9.95
C LYS A 5 -12.56 -7.16 9.05
N LEU A 6 -11.68 -7.67 8.18
CA LEU A 6 -11.11 -6.89 7.10
C LEU A 6 -12.31 -6.22 6.45
N ALA A 7 -12.40 -4.90 6.58
CA ALA A 7 -13.40 -4.15 5.85
C ALA A 7 -13.30 -4.60 4.39
N GLU A 8 -14.43 -4.92 3.77
CA GLU A 8 -14.43 -5.28 2.35
C GLU A 8 -13.71 -4.17 1.60
N ILE A 9 -12.55 -4.49 1.02
CA ILE A 9 -11.85 -3.57 0.16
C ILE A 9 -12.78 -3.34 -1.03
N GLY A 10 -13.07 -2.08 -1.32
CA GLY A 10 -13.97 -1.70 -2.41
C GLY A 10 -13.50 -2.22 -3.77
N GLU A 11 -14.30 -1.96 -4.81
CA GLU A 11 -14.00 -2.42 -6.17
C GLU A 11 -12.64 -1.94 -6.67
N ASP A 12 -12.25 -0.72 -6.30
CA ASP A 12 -10.89 -0.21 -6.49
C ASP A 12 -10.00 -0.59 -5.31
N ARG A 13 -8.98 -1.38 -5.62
CA ARG A 13 -8.01 -1.91 -4.65
C ARG A 13 -6.64 -1.25 -4.80
N SER A 14 -6.52 -0.24 -5.67
CA SER A 14 -5.28 0.50 -5.86
C SER A 14 -4.83 1.19 -4.56
N LEU A 15 -3.51 1.23 -4.34
CA LEU A 15 -2.93 1.86 -3.16
C LEU A 15 -1.54 2.41 -3.47
N LEU A 16 -1.33 3.72 -3.43
CA LEU A 16 -0.01 4.31 -3.57
C LEU A 16 0.64 4.48 -2.18
N LEU A 17 1.80 3.83 -1.97
CA LEU A 17 2.63 3.97 -0.79
C LEU A 17 3.81 4.89 -1.09
N VAL A 18 4.01 5.92 -0.27
CA VAL A 18 5.09 6.90 -0.43
C VAL A 18 5.90 6.99 0.86
N ASP A 19 7.17 6.59 0.81
CA ASP A 19 8.08 6.59 1.96
C ASP A 19 9.53 6.56 1.47
N ASP A 20 10.46 7.28 2.12
CA ASP A 20 11.88 7.30 1.76
C ASP A 20 12.68 6.13 2.39
N ASP A 21 12.09 5.37 3.31
CA ASP A 21 12.64 4.11 3.84
C ASP A 21 12.20 2.92 2.98
N GLU A 22 13.05 2.56 2.01
CA GLU A 22 12.80 1.42 1.11
C GLU A 22 12.56 0.09 1.87
N PRO A 23 13.36 -0.31 2.88
CA PRO A 23 13.06 -1.48 3.70
C PRO A 23 11.66 -1.47 4.32
N PHE A 24 11.19 -0.34 4.85
CA PHE A 24 9.84 -0.21 5.42
C PHE A 24 8.77 -0.28 4.34
N LEU A 25 8.93 0.47 3.26
CA LEU A 25 8.02 0.52 2.13
C LEU A 25 7.76 -0.87 1.53
N ARG A 26 8.83 -1.67 1.37
CA ARG A 26 8.75 -3.06 0.90
C ARG A 26 7.98 -3.97 1.87
N ARG A 27 8.17 -3.83 3.19
CA ARG A 27 7.42 -4.60 4.20
C ARG A 27 5.95 -4.23 4.19
N LEU A 28 5.64 -2.93 4.10
CA LEU A 28 4.28 -2.41 4.07
C LEU A 28 3.53 -2.86 2.81
N SER A 29 4.15 -2.75 1.64
CA SER A 29 3.59 -3.22 0.37
C SER A 29 3.17 -4.69 0.43
N ARG A 30 4.04 -5.59 0.95
CA ARG A 30 3.70 -7.01 1.12
C ARG A 30 2.51 -7.22 2.07
N ALA A 31 2.46 -6.47 3.16
CA ALA A 31 1.36 -6.56 4.12
C ALA A 31 0.03 -6.09 3.52
N MET A 32 0.05 -5.03 2.70
CA MET A 32 -1.15 -4.50 2.03
C MET A 32 -1.62 -5.43 0.90
N ALA A 33 -0.71 -6.00 0.12
CA ALA A 33 -1.04 -7.03 -0.87
C ALA A 33 -1.73 -8.25 -0.21
N LYS A 34 -1.24 -8.70 0.95
CA LYS A 34 -1.87 -9.79 1.71
C LYS A 34 -3.29 -9.44 2.19
N ARG A 35 -3.57 -8.16 2.43
CA ARG A 35 -4.90 -7.67 2.80
C ARG A 35 -5.83 -7.53 1.60
N GLY A 36 -5.31 -7.59 0.36
CA GLY A 36 -6.08 -7.56 -0.88
C GLY A 36 -5.95 -6.26 -1.68
N PHE A 37 -5.10 -5.32 -1.26
CA PHE A 37 -4.75 -4.14 -2.07
C PHE A 37 -3.83 -4.50 -3.23
N GLN A 38 -3.75 -3.61 -4.22
CA GLN A 38 -2.79 -3.58 -5.32
C GLN A 38 -1.83 -2.40 -5.08
N PRO A 39 -0.81 -2.58 -4.23
CA PRO A 39 0.06 -1.49 -3.83
C PRO A 39 1.09 -1.13 -4.91
N GLU A 40 1.25 0.16 -5.15
CA GLU A 40 2.38 0.78 -5.85
C GLU A 40 3.26 1.50 -4.84
N MET A 41 4.57 1.62 -5.15
CA MET A 41 5.57 2.17 -4.23
C MET A 41 6.29 3.35 -4.87
N ALA A 42 6.51 4.40 -4.10
CA ALA A 42 7.32 5.55 -4.49
C ALA A 42 8.22 6.00 -3.33
N GLU A 43 9.48 6.32 -3.64
CA GLU A 43 10.46 6.77 -2.63
C GLU A 43 10.36 8.26 -2.30
N SER A 44 9.48 8.99 -2.98
CA SER A 44 9.27 10.42 -2.75
C SER A 44 7.90 10.86 -3.25
N VAL A 45 7.43 12.02 -2.77
CA VAL A 45 6.21 12.65 -3.26
C VAL A 45 6.29 12.97 -4.76
N ALA A 46 7.47 13.36 -5.26
CA ALA A 46 7.67 13.64 -6.68
C ALA A 46 7.47 12.36 -7.53
N ALA A 47 8.04 11.24 -7.07
CA ALA A 47 7.84 9.94 -7.73
C ALA A 47 6.36 9.49 -7.63
N GLY A 48 5.71 9.65 -6.49
CA GLY A 48 4.30 9.29 -6.31
C GLY A 48 3.37 10.07 -7.24
N LYS A 49 3.62 11.38 -7.42
CA LYS A 49 2.86 12.22 -8.36
C LYS A 49 3.05 11.86 -9.83
N ALA A 50 4.08 11.09 -10.18
CA ALA A 50 4.29 10.63 -11.55
C ALA A 50 3.56 9.30 -11.84
N LEU A 51 3.15 8.58 -10.79
CA LEU A 51 2.41 7.32 -10.87
C LEU A 51 0.88 7.53 -10.83
N ALA A 52 0.41 8.62 -10.21
CA ALA A 52 -1.01 8.99 -10.06
C ALA A 52 -1.44 10.10 -11.02
#